data_AF-A0A972MHI5-F1
#
_entry.id   AF-A0A972MHI5-F1
#
_cell.length_a   1.000
_cell.length_b   1.000
_cell.length_c   1.000
_cell.angle_alpha   90.00
_cell.angle_beta   90.00
_cell.angle_gamma   90.00
#
_symmetry.space_group_name_H-M   'P 1'
#
loop_
_entity.id
_entity.type
_entity.pdbx_description
1 polymer ?
#
loop_
_entity_poly.entity_id
_entity_poly.type
_entity_poly.pdbx_seq_one_letter_code
_entity_poly.pdbx_strand_id
1 'polypeptide(L)'
;NFLGITFSDVKTIFTGIGISIFITAVYFYFFHLFRHIKDLWNDKLLFYFFGISGFLIFLVFSLFFYPIITHIFPSLEVLANIKALALLSLIILILGFFANPNIISLHRFYRMRLKDTFLEGNDFYLHEFLDKKIPYPLINTTLNISGDKRLAGKKSFDFFLLSPLFCGSKLTKYVQTKESYYGKMHVSTAITISGAAINPMMGIYTNRILSFLITLLNVRLGYWADNPLFYKKNNFLARLARLLSNDDIVFWPYYNLMSMFGKATLDRLKINLSDGGHIENLGAFELLRRECGLVLVVDAGVDKDYQFEDFKNFVLRATNELGVEISFDEDEKLEKVIKPSPSEAFSKRNFAVGKIKYKNGKEGILVYVKTSLTRDAFSEEEKIKGKSKKPTYLDYKRYHPDFPHESTLDQSFDPLQWEAYEMLGEDIAKRFLHEIENNPKYEKIKNLLFK
;
A
#
# COMPACT_ATOMS: atom_id res chain seq x y z
N ASN A 1 50.77 -9.43 -18.91
CA ASN A 1 51.11 -10.13 -17.65
C ASN A 1 51.34 -9.21 -16.44
N PHE A 2 50.66 -8.06 -16.30
CA PHE A 2 50.88 -7.22 -15.11
C PHE A 2 49.96 -7.51 -13.91
N LEU A 3 48.98 -8.41 -14.05
CA LEU A 3 48.22 -8.94 -12.89
C LEU A 3 47.91 -10.45 -12.96
N GLY A 4 48.29 -11.17 -14.01
CA GLY A 4 48.08 -12.63 -14.08
C GLY A 4 46.62 -13.12 -14.03
N ILE A 5 45.64 -12.23 -14.19
CA ILE A 5 44.21 -12.58 -14.17
C ILE A 5 43.76 -12.87 -15.60
N THR A 6 43.28 -14.09 -15.87
CA THR A 6 42.70 -14.45 -17.17
C THR A 6 41.25 -13.97 -17.28
N PHE A 7 40.70 -13.89 -18.49
CA PHE A 7 39.30 -13.48 -18.71
C PHE A 7 38.29 -14.43 -18.02
N SER A 8 38.70 -15.68 -17.80
CA SER A 8 37.99 -16.69 -16.98
C SER A 8 37.89 -16.26 -15.52
N ASP A 9 38.99 -15.75 -14.96
CA ASP A 9 39.06 -15.34 -13.55
C ASP A 9 38.23 -14.09 -13.28
N VAL A 10 38.24 -13.13 -14.21
CA VAL A 10 37.36 -11.94 -14.14
C VAL A 10 35.89 -12.34 -14.17
N LYS A 11 35.53 -13.27 -15.06
CA LYS A 11 34.14 -13.76 -15.17
C LYS A 11 33.71 -14.49 -13.90
N THR A 12 34.60 -15.29 -13.31
CA THR A 12 34.39 -16.03 -12.06
C THR A 12 34.30 -15.12 -10.83
N ILE A 13 35.09 -14.04 -10.80
CA ILE A 13 35.02 -12.99 -9.78
C ILE A 13 33.70 -12.22 -9.90
N PHE A 14 33.26 -11.86 -11.12
CA PHE A 14 31.98 -11.17 -11.32
C PHE A 14 30.76 -12.06 -11.01
N THR A 15 30.78 -13.36 -11.35
CA THR A 15 29.74 -14.30 -10.90
C THR A 15 29.82 -14.54 -9.39
N GLY A 16 31.00 -14.60 -8.79
CA GLY A 16 31.19 -14.74 -7.34
C GLY A 16 30.67 -13.53 -6.56
N ILE A 17 30.96 -12.31 -7.02
CA ILE A 17 30.42 -11.06 -6.46
C ILE A 17 28.90 -11.01 -6.66
N GLY A 18 28.39 -11.39 -7.84
CA GLY A 18 26.95 -11.45 -8.11
C GLY A 18 26.20 -12.45 -7.22
N ILE A 19 26.78 -13.63 -6.97
CA ILE A 19 26.21 -14.67 -6.10
C ILE A 19 26.34 -14.28 -4.63
N SER A 20 27.43 -13.62 -4.22
CA SER A 20 27.63 -13.13 -2.85
C SER A 20 26.67 -11.98 -2.53
N ILE A 21 26.42 -11.07 -3.48
CA ILE A 21 25.38 -10.05 -3.38
C ILE A 21 23.99 -10.71 -3.32
N PHE A 22 23.75 -11.77 -4.09
CA PHE A 22 22.49 -12.52 -4.08
C PHE A 22 22.25 -13.25 -2.76
N ILE A 23 23.25 -13.91 -2.19
CA ILE A 23 23.16 -14.61 -0.89
C ILE A 23 23.08 -13.62 0.27
N THR A 24 23.83 -12.51 0.21
CA THR A 24 23.73 -11.41 1.19
C THR A 24 22.34 -10.78 1.14
N ALA A 25 21.79 -10.57 -0.05
CA ALA A 25 20.43 -10.12 -0.23
C ALA A 25 19.42 -11.13 0.33
N VAL A 26 19.56 -12.44 0.03
CA VAL A 26 18.72 -13.52 0.60
C VAL A 26 18.83 -13.57 2.14
N TYR A 27 20.02 -13.38 2.71
CA TYR A 27 20.23 -13.32 4.15
C TYR A 27 19.54 -12.10 4.79
N PHE A 28 19.73 -10.90 4.22
CA PHE A 28 19.00 -9.71 4.64
C PHE A 28 17.47 -9.86 4.44
N TYR A 29 17.03 -10.60 3.43
CA TYR A 29 15.62 -10.84 3.12
C TYR A 29 14.93 -11.79 4.10
N PHE A 30 15.63 -12.87 4.48
CA PHE A 30 15.04 -13.97 5.25
C PHE A 30 15.33 -13.87 6.75
N PHE A 31 16.50 -13.36 7.16
CA PHE A 31 16.88 -13.32 8.59
C PHE A 31 16.57 -11.99 9.28
N HIS A 32 16.22 -10.93 8.54
CA HIS A 32 15.66 -9.72 9.16
C HIS A 32 14.33 -10.03 9.91
N LEU A 33 13.63 -11.08 9.50
CA LEU A 33 12.38 -11.52 10.14
C LEU A 33 12.54 -11.88 11.63
N PHE A 34 13.73 -12.30 12.07
CA PHE A 34 13.99 -12.67 13.46
C PHE A 34 14.35 -11.47 14.35
N ARG A 35 14.58 -10.28 13.77
CA ARG A 35 14.99 -9.08 14.51
C ARG A 35 13.86 -8.44 15.34
N HIS A 36 12.59 -8.78 15.08
CA HIS A 36 11.44 -8.11 15.70
C HIS A 36 10.39 -9.04 16.32
N ILE A 37 10.69 -10.33 16.49
CA ILE A 37 9.81 -11.22 17.24
C ILE A 37 10.15 -11.10 18.74
N LYS A 38 9.74 -10.00 19.38
CA LYS A 38 9.91 -9.78 20.82
C LYS A 38 9.08 -10.75 21.68
N ASP A 39 8.02 -11.32 21.12
CA ASP A 39 7.06 -12.13 21.89
C ASP A 39 7.33 -13.64 21.90
N LEU A 40 8.39 -14.13 21.21
CA LEU A 40 8.68 -15.58 21.15
C LEU A 40 10.04 -16.00 21.77
N TRP A 41 10.98 -15.09 22.07
CA TRP A 41 12.34 -15.45 22.50
C TRP A 41 12.91 -14.51 23.59
N ASN A 42 13.52 -15.07 24.65
CA ASN A 42 14.27 -14.32 25.68
C ASN A 42 15.64 -13.87 25.11
N ASP A 43 16.12 -12.67 25.49
CA ASP A 43 17.38 -12.04 25.06
C ASP A 43 18.60 -13.00 25.06
N LYS A 44 18.72 -13.89 26.05
CA LYS A 44 19.82 -14.88 26.10
C LYS A 44 19.72 -15.92 24.97
N LEU A 45 18.52 -16.37 24.67
CA LEU A 45 18.23 -17.36 23.62
C LEU A 45 18.45 -16.76 22.22
N LEU A 46 18.13 -15.47 22.07
CA LEU A 46 18.44 -14.69 20.88
C LEU A 46 19.95 -14.59 20.65
N PHE A 47 20.74 -14.33 21.70
CA PHE A 47 22.20 -14.28 21.64
C PHE A 47 22.82 -15.62 21.21
N TYR A 48 22.40 -16.74 21.80
CA TYR A 48 22.88 -18.07 21.40
C TYR A 48 22.45 -18.43 19.97
N PHE A 49 21.23 -18.08 19.57
CA PHE A 49 20.74 -18.30 18.22
C PHE A 49 21.52 -17.49 17.18
N PHE A 50 21.86 -16.23 17.47
CA PHE A 50 22.74 -15.41 16.62
C PHE A 50 24.17 -15.94 16.56
N GLY A 51 24.70 -16.47 17.67
CA GLY A 51 26.00 -17.16 17.69
C GLY A 51 26.01 -18.41 16.81
N ILE A 52 24.96 -19.24 16.90
CA ILE A 52 24.83 -20.49 16.13
C ILE A 52 24.57 -20.21 14.64
N SER A 53 23.72 -19.23 14.31
CA SER A 53 23.44 -18.84 12.92
C SER A 53 24.62 -18.12 12.28
N GLY A 54 25.34 -17.27 13.02
CA GLY A 54 26.62 -16.71 12.60
C GLY A 54 27.68 -17.79 12.35
N PHE A 55 27.73 -18.82 13.20
CA PHE A 55 28.60 -19.98 13.00
C PHE A 55 28.20 -20.83 11.79
N LEU A 56 26.91 -21.02 11.52
CA LEU A 56 26.41 -21.68 10.31
C LEU A 56 26.71 -20.88 9.04
N ILE A 57 26.63 -19.55 9.10
CA ILE A 57 27.04 -18.66 8.00
C ILE A 57 28.54 -18.77 7.78
N PHE A 58 29.35 -18.71 8.84
CA PHE A 58 30.79 -18.97 8.75
C PHE A 58 31.06 -20.33 8.12
N LEU A 59 30.32 -21.38 8.49
CA LEU A 59 30.42 -22.71 7.89
C LEU A 59 30.04 -22.72 6.40
N VAL A 60 28.94 -22.08 6.00
CA VAL A 60 28.53 -21.97 4.58
C VAL A 60 29.50 -21.11 3.78
N PHE A 61 30.02 -20.03 4.35
CA PHE A 61 31.04 -19.17 3.75
C PHE A 61 32.36 -19.92 3.60
N SER A 62 32.78 -20.69 4.61
CA SER A 62 33.94 -21.58 4.57
C SER A 62 33.77 -22.71 3.53
N LEU A 63 32.55 -23.23 3.35
CA LEU A 63 32.19 -24.19 2.30
C LEU A 63 32.10 -23.57 0.90
N PHE A 64 31.89 -22.25 0.79
CA PHE A 64 31.88 -21.51 -0.49
C PHE A 64 33.24 -20.94 -0.88
N PHE A 65 34.10 -20.67 0.10
CA PHE A 65 35.53 -20.45 -0.10
C PHE A 65 36.28 -21.77 -0.24
N TYR A 66 35.67 -22.90 0.12
CA TYR A 66 36.24 -24.23 -0.07
C TYR A 66 36.74 -24.48 -1.50
N PRO A 67 36.02 -24.16 -2.60
CA PRO A 67 36.54 -24.32 -3.97
C PRO A 67 37.81 -23.49 -4.24
N ILE A 68 37.91 -22.30 -3.64
CA ILE A 68 39.08 -21.41 -3.74
C ILE A 68 40.25 -21.96 -2.90
N ILE A 69 39.96 -22.45 -1.69
CA ILE A 69 40.91 -23.11 -0.79
C ILE A 69 41.38 -24.46 -1.37
N THR A 70 40.50 -25.25 -2.00
CA THR A 70 40.84 -26.51 -2.66
C THR A 70 41.54 -26.31 -3.99
N HIS A 71 41.37 -25.16 -4.64
CA HIS A 71 42.19 -24.81 -5.79
C HIS A 71 43.65 -24.50 -5.36
N ILE A 72 43.84 -24.01 -4.13
CA ILE A 72 45.14 -23.82 -3.46
C ILE A 72 45.64 -25.12 -2.78
N PHE A 73 44.73 -26.02 -2.36
CA PHE A 73 45.00 -27.29 -1.66
C PHE A 73 44.16 -28.46 -2.25
N PRO A 74 44.65 -29.18 -3.27
CA PRO A 74 43.83 -30.00 -4.19
C PRO A 74 43.27 -31.35 -3.70
N SER A 75 43.53 -31.77 -2.46
CA SER A 75 43.25 -33.14 -2.02
C SER A 75 41.85 -33.37 -1.44
N LEU A 76 40.83 -32.59 -1.81
CA LEU A 76 39.54 -32.53 -1.10
C LEU A 76 38.28 -32.45 -2.02
N GLU A 77 37.74 -33.64 -2.35
CA GLU A 77 36.39 -34.06 -2.81
C GLU A 77 35.41 -33.08 -3.54
N VAL A 78 35.19 -33.27 -4.85
CA VAL A 78 34.25 -32.49 -5.71
C VAL A 78 32.83 -33.08 -5.76
N LEU A 79 32.66 -34.40 -5.64
CA LEU A 79 31.35 -35.07 -5.82
C LEU A 79 30.40 -34.92 -4.61
N ALA A 80 30.96 -34.84 -3.40
CA ALA A 80 30.22 -34.56 -2.17
C ALA A 80 29.54 -33.18 -2.22
N ASN A 81 30.21 -32.20 -2.84
CA ASN A 81 29.74 -30.81 -2.96
C ASN A 81 28.54 -30.66 -3.92
N ILE A 82 28.50 -31.42 -5.03
CA ILE A 82 27.36 -31.37 -5.97
C ILE A 82 26.10 -31.96 -5.34
N LYS A 83 26.23 -33.09 -4.62
CA LYS A 83 25.11 -33.72 -3.91
C LYS A 83 24.59 -32.82 -2.78
N ALA A 84 25.49 -32.17 -2.05
CA ALA A 84 25.13 -31.19 -1.02
C ALA A 84 24.39 -29.97 -1.62
N LEU A 85 24.87 -29.43 -2.74
CA LEU A 85 24.22 -28.31 -3.42
C LEU A 85 22.83 -28.68 -3.99
N ALA A 86 22.69 -29.88 -4.54
CA ALA A 86 21.41 -30.39 -5.03
C ALA A 86 20.41 -30.60 -3.88
N LEU A 87 20.87 -31.15 -2.75
CA LEU A 87 20.05 -31.30 -1.54
C LEU A 87 19.64 -29.95 -0.97
N LEU A 88 20.56 -28.99 -0.86
CA LEU A 88 20.26 -27.61 -0.43
C LEU A 88 19.26 -26.93 -1.37
N SER A 89 19.43 -27.09 -2.68
CA SER A 89 18.49 -26.54 -3.68
C SER A 89 17.10 -27.17 -3.54
N LEU A 90 17.03 -28.48 -3.32
CA LEU A 90 15.77 -29.18 -3.07
C LEU A 90 15.09 -28.70 -1.78
N ILE A 91 15.86 -28.52 -0.69
CA ILE A 91 15.37 -27.96 0.57
C ILE A 91 14.82 -26.55 0.34
N ILE A 92 15.53 -25.67 -0.39
CA ILE A 92 15.07 -24.32 -0.71
C ILE A 92 13.77 -24.35 -1.54
N LEU A 93 13.68 -25.25 -2.53
CA LEU A 93 12.47 -25.42 -3.33
C LEU A 93 11.29 -25.87 -2.47
N ILE A 94 11.50 -26.82 -1.56
CA ILE A 94 10.47 -27.30 -0.62
C ILE A 94 10.05 -26.18 0.34
N LEU A 95 11.01 -25.48 0.96
CA LEU A 95 10.74 -24.34 1.84
C LEU A 95 10.00 -23.21 1.13
N GLY A 96 10.24 -23.05 -0.19
CA GLY A 96 9.52 -22.11 -1.04
C GLY A 96 8.00 -22.31 -1.08
N PHE A 97 7.49 -23.51 -0.81
CA PHE A 97 6.04 -23.74 -0.71
C PHE A 97 5.43 -23.15 0.56
N PHE A 98 6.23 -22.98 1.62
CA PHE A 98 5.77 -22.56 2.94
C PHE A 98 6.19 -21.11 3.30
N ALA A 99 7.14 -20.52 2.57
CA ALA A 99 7.63 -19.16 2.78
C ALA A 99 6.69 -18.10 2.19
N ASN A 100 5.54 -17.89 2.83
CA ASN A 100 4.51 -16.96 2.33
C ASN A 100 4.97 -15.48 2.38
N PRO A 101 5.12 -14.81 1.22
CA PRO A 101 5.54 -13.43 1.07
C PRO A 101 4.64 -12.42 1.79
N ASN A 102 3.35 -12.70 1.93
CA ASN A 102 2.40 -11.80 2.60
C ASN A 102 2.61 -11.79 4.13
N ILE A 103 3.19 -12.87 4.67
CA ILE A 103 3.45 -13.03 6.11
C ILE A 103 4.86 -12.56 6.47
N ILE A 104 5.83 -12.81 5.58
CA ILE A 104 7.26 -12.58 5.84
C ILE A 104 7.76 -11.19 5.39
N SER A 105 6.94 -10.35 4.74
CA SER A 105 7.36 -9.00 4.36
C SER A 105 6.96 -7.95 5.40
N LEU A 106 7.45 -6.72 5.21
CA LEU A 106 7.03 -5.56 6.00
C LEU A 106 5.51 -5.33 6.03
N HIS A 107 4.77 -5.91 5.09
CA HIS A 107 3.31 -5.89 5.07
C HIS A 107 2.71 -6.33 6.42
N ARG A 108 3.21 -7.40 7.03
CA ARG A 108 2.68 -7.90 8.31
C ARG A 108 2.93 -6.92 9.45
N PHE A 109 4.12 -6.34 9.51
CA PHE A 109 4.47 -5.33 10.50
C PHE A 109 3.59 -4.09 10.35
N TYR A 110 3.47 -3.57 9.13
CA TYR A 110 2.64 -2.42 8.81
C TYR A 110 1.16 -2.67 9.17
N ARG A 111 0.65 -3.86 8.83
CA ARG A 111 -0.69 -4.32 9.21
C ARG A 111 -0.92 -4.30 10.73
N MET A 112 0.03 -4.78 11.51
CA MET A 112 -0.10 -4.79 12.97
C MET A 112 -0.17 -3.36 13.52
N ARG A 113 0.67 -2.44 13.01
CA ARG A 113 0.63 -1.03 13.44
C ARG A 113 -0.71 -0.37 13.09
N LEU A 114 -1.20 -0.54 11.87
CA LEU A 114 -2.50 0.00 11.46
C LEU A 114 -3.66 -0.60 12.27
N LYS A 115 -3.60 -1.90 12.57
CA LYS A 115 -4.59 -2.57 13.42
C LYS A 115 -4.61 -1.96 14.82
N ASP A 116 -3.44 -1.77 15.44
CA ASP A 116 -3.37 -1.26 16.80
C ASP A 116 -3.78 0.22 16.86
N THR A 117 -3.42 1.02 15.85
CA THR A 117 -3.74 2.45 15.78
C THR A 117 -5.20 2.74 15.42
N PHE A 118 -5.73 2.13 14.35
CA PHE A 118 -7.05 2.51 13.81
C PHE A 118 -8.19 1.56 14.20
N LEU A 119 -7.86 0.34 14.63
CA LEU A 119 -8.85 -0.66 15.04
C LEU A 119 -8.75 -0.98 16.54
N GLU A 120 -7.89 -0.30 17.30
CA GLU A 120 -7.68 -0.52 18.73
C GLU A 120 -7.41 -1.99 19.08
N GLY A 121 -6.72 -2.72 18.18
CA GLY A 121 -6.46 -4.15 18.35
C GLY A 121 -7.64 -5.08 18.01
N ASN A 122 -8.82 -4.56 17.71
CA ASN A 122 -10.02 -5.31 17.32
C ASN A 122 -10.05 -5.55 15.81
N ASP A 123 -9.61 -6.73 15.38
CA ASP A 123 -9.58 -7.09 13.96
C ASP A 123 -10.59 -8.18 13.65
N PHE A 124 -11.39 -7.96 12.61
CA PHE A 124 -12.50 -8.82 12.21
C PHE A 124 -12.37 -9.16 10.73
N TYR A 125 -13.13 -10.17 10.29
CA TYR A 125 -13.15 -10.52 8.88
C TYR A 125 -13.88 -9.44 8.07
N LEU A 126 -13.43 -9.21 6.84
CA LEU A 126 -13.95 -8.16 5.97
C LEU A 126 -15.47 -8.25 5.78
N HIS A 127 -16.03 -9.46 5.72
CA HIS A 127 -17.47 -9.66 5.55
C HIS A 127 -18.29 -9.36 6.82
N GLU A 128 -17.67 -9.30 8.01
CA GLU A 128 -18.35 -9.05 9.29
C GLU A 128 -18.71 -7.57 9.50
N PHE A 129 -18.19 -6.67 8.65
CA PHE A 129 -18.56 -5.25 8.64
C PHE A 129 -20.06 -5.01 8.45
N LEU A 130 -20.75 -5.93 7.76
CA LEU A 130 -22.19 -5.82 7.49
C LEU A 130 -23.03 -5.80 8.78
N ASP A 131 -22.54 -6.45 9.83
CA ASP A 131 -23.30 -6.63 11.06
C ASP A 131 -23.12 -5.44 12.03
N LYS A 132 -22.28 -4.44 11.69
CA LYS A 132 -21.80 -3.42 12.63
C LYS A 132 -22.55 -2.08 12.62
N LYS A 133 -23.60 -1.86 11.82
CA LYS A 133 -24.27 -0.54 11.64
C LYS A 133 -23.31 0.62 11.31
N ILE A 134 -22.19 0.33 10.67
CA ILE A 134 -21.19 1.29 10.21
C ILE A 134 -21.38 1.49 8.69
N PRO A 135 -20.96 2.63 8.09
CA PRO A 135 -20.98 2.80 6.64
C PRO A 135 -20.32 1.63 5.91
N TYR A 136 -20.90 1.22 4.78
CA TYR A 136 -20.40 0.11 3.98
C TYR A 136 -19.03 0.45 3.38
N PRO A 137 -17.93 -0.19 3.80
CA PRO A 137 -16.60 0.18 3.33
C PRO A 137 -16.34 -0.30 1.90
N LEU A 138 -15.81 0.61 1.09
CA LEU A 138 -15.25 0.33 -0.23
C LEU A 138 -13.76 0.61 -0.20
N ILE A 139 -12.94 -0.44 -0.14
CA ILE A 139 -11.49 -0.31 -0.03
C ILE A 139 -10.88 -0.52 -1.40
N ASN A 140 -10.28 0.54 -1.95
CA ASN A 140 -9.72 0.53 -3.30
C ASN A 140 -8.24 0.13 -3.27
N THR A 141 -7.88 -0.80 -4.15
CA THR A 141 -6.50 -1.25 -4.33
C THR A 141 -6.15 -1.26 -5.81
N THR A 142 -4.86 -1.28 -6.11
CA THR A 142 -4.35 -1.35 -7.48
C THR A 142 -4.04 -2.79 -7.83
N LEU A 143 -4.73 -3.33 -8.83
CA LEU A 143 -4.38 -4.60 -9.47
C LEU A 143 -3.28 -4.38 -10.49
N ASN A 144 -2.11 -4.96 -10.26
CA ASN A 144 -0.97 -4.84 -11.17
C ASN A 144 -1.01 -5.94 -12.25
N ILE A 145 -0.93 -5.55 -13.52
CA ILE A 145 -1.03 -6.45 -14.70
C ILE A 145 -0.01 -6.12 -15.80
N SER A 146 1.08 -5.42 -15.46
CA SER A 146 2.13 -4.97 -16.38
C SER A 146 2.80 -6.09 -17.20
N GLY A 147 2.67 -7.35 -16.78
CA GLY A 147 3.20 -8.51 -17.51
C GLY A 147 2.23 -9.12 -18.52
N ASP A 148 0.95 -8.72 -18.56
CA ASP A 148 -0.06 -9.34 -19.43
C ASP A 148 0.07 -8.81 -20.87
N LYS A 149 0.60 -9.66 -21.75
CA LYS A 149 0.82 -9.31 -23.17
C LYS A 149 -0.45 -8.91 -23.91
N ARG A 150 -1.64 -9.36 -23.47
CA ARG A 150 -2.93 -9.01 -24.10
C ARG A 150 -3.33 -7.56 -23.85
N LEU A 151 -2.82 -6.99 -22.75
CA LEU A 151 -3.11 -5.64 -22.29
C LEU A 151 -1.90 -4.72 -22.43
N ALA A 152 -0.76 -5.23 -22.91
CA ALA A 152 0.45 -4.47 -23.18
C ALA A 152 0.15 -3.28 -24.11
N GLY A 153 0.56 -2.08 -23.69
CA GLY A 153 0.30 -0.82 -24.39
C GLY A 153 -1.12 -0.26 -24.23
N LYS A 154 -2.08 -1.02 -23.66
CA LYS A 154 -3.46 -0.57 -23.41
C LYS A 154 -3.72 -0.28 -21.93
N LYS A 155 -3.29 -1.16 -21.03
CA LYS A 155 -3.54 -1.05 -19.58
C LYS A 155 -2.54 -1.89 -18.79
N SER A 156 -1.79 -1.28 -17.87
CA SER A 156 -0.79 -1.96 -17.02
C SER A 156 -1.26 -2.18 -15.57
N PHE A 157 -2.42 -1.61 -15.20
CA PHE A 157 -3.03 -1.70 -13.87
C PHE A 157 -4.55 -1.50 -13.98
N ASP A 158 -5.31 -1.93 -12.98
CA ASP A 158 -6.76 -1.66 -12.88
C ASP A 158 -7.20 -1.51 -11.42
N PHE A 159 -8.37 -0.91 -11.19
CA PHE A 159 -8.96 -0.85 -9.84
C PHE A 159 -9.36 -2.25 -9.37
N PHE A 160 -9.04 -2.58 -8.13
CA PHE A 160 -9.51 -3.78 -7.46
C PHE A 160 -10.17 -3.42 -6.14
N LEU A 161 -11.45 -3.73 -6.04
CA LEU A 161 -12.28 -3.43 -4.88
C LEU A 161 -12.22 -4.57 -3.87
N LEU A 162 -11.95 -4.21 -2.63
CA LEU A 162 -12.17 -5.04 -1.45
C LEU A 162 -13.37 -4.48 -0.69
N SER A 163 -14.43 -5.27 -0.55
CA SER A 163 -15.62 -4.84 0.19
C SER A 163 -16.30 -6.03 0.90
N PRO A 164 -17.16 -5.79 1.90
CA PRO A 164 -17.76 -6.87 2.69
C PRO A 164 -18.62 -7.87 1.89
N LEU A 165 -19.31 -7.42 0.83
CA LEU A 165 -20.15 -8.30 0.00
C LEU A 165 -19.39 -8.89 -1.19
N PHE A 166 -18.61 -8.07 -1.90
CA PHE A 166 -17.92 -8.48 -3.13
C PHE A 166 -16.49 -7.97 -3.20
N CYS A 167 -15.58 -8.83 -3.66
CA CYS A 167 -14.20 -8.46 -3.98
C CYS A 167 -13.92 -8.75 -5.45
N GLY A 168 -13.14 -7.89 -6.11
CA GLY A 168 -12.78 -8.10 -7.51
C GLY A 168 -12.50 -6.83 -8.30
N SER A 169 -12.34 -7.00 -9.61
CA SER A 169 -12.19 -5.92 -10.58
C SER A 169 -12.99 -6.20 -11.85
N LYS A 170 -13.11 -5.21 -12.75
CA LYS A 170 -13.73 -5.41 -14.07
C LYS A 170 -13.03 -6.53 -14.87
N LEU A 171 -11.71 -6.62 -14.73
CA LEU A 171 -10.87 -7.62 -15.40
C LEU A 171 -10.91 -8.99 -14.72
N THR A 172 -10.90 -9.04 -13.38
CA THR A 172 -10.90 -10.31 -12.64
C THR A 172 -12.30 -10.87 -12.38
N LYS A 173 -13.33 -10.05 -12.60
CA LYS A 173 -14.72 -10.26 -12.16
C LYS A 173 -14.85 -10.20 -10.64
N TYR A 174 -16.08 -10.02 -10.19
CA TYR A 174 -16.41 -9.94 -8.77
C TYR A 174 -16.84 -11.31 -8.24
N VAL A 175 -16.34 -11.65 -7.05
CA VAL A 175 -16.70 -12.84 -6.28
C VAL A 175 -17.28 -12.41 -4.94
N GLN A 176 -18.18 -13.22 -4.39
CA GLN A 176 -18.75 -12.96 -3.07
C GLN A 176 -17.67 -13.14 -2.01
N THR A 177 -17.52 -12.15 -1.14
CA THR A 177 -16.43 -12.10 -0.15
C THR A 177 -16.49 -13.32 0.76
N LYS A 178 -17.62 -13.58 1.41
CA LYS A 178 -17.81 -14.69 2.37
C LYS A 178 -17.54 -16.09 1.79
N GLU A 179 -17.86 -16.32 0.51
CA GLU A 179 -17.76 -17.64 -0.13
C GLU A 179 -16.41 -17.90 -0.83
N SER A 180 -15.50 -16.94 -0.79
CA SER A 180 -14.21 -17.00 -1.47
C SER A 180 -13.05 -16.83 -0.48
N TYR A 181 -11.82 -16.86 -0.99
CA TYR A 181 -10.59 -16.54 -0.24
C TYR A 181 -10.74 -15.30 0.65
N TYR A 182 -11.42 -14.28 0.15
CA TYR A 182 -11.61 -13.00 0.84
C TYR A 182 -12.47 -13.12 2.10
N GLY A 183 -13.18 -14.24 2.31
CA GLY A 183 -13.93 -14.50 3.53
C GLY A 183 -13.02 -14.65 4.74
N LYS A 184 -11.77 -15.07 4.54
CA LYS A 184 -10.73 -15.15 5.59
C LYS A 184 -9.88 -13.87 5.67
N MET A 185 -10.13 -12.88 4.82
CA MET A 185 -9.36 -11.64 4.82
C MET A 185 -9.83 -10.76 5.97
N HIS A 186 -8.88 -10.34 6.80
CA HIS A 186 -9.12 -9.35 7.85
C HIS A 186 -9.24 -7.94 7.28
N VAL A 187 -9.99 -7.09 7.98
CA VAL A 187 -10.12 -5.67 7.65
C VAL A 187 -8.76 -4.97 7.67
N SER A 188 -7.96 -5.21 8.71
CA SER A 188 -6.61 -4.65 8.79
C SER A 188 -5.78 -4.99 7.55
N THR A 189 -5.91 -6.21 7.02
CA THR A 189 -5.23 -6.62 5.79
C THR A 189 -5.70 -5.78 4.60
N ALA A 190 -7.01 -5.63 4.40
CA ALA A 190 -7.54 -4.83 3.30
C ALA A 190 -7.08 -3.36 3.35
N ILE A 191 -7.12 -2.73 4.53
CA ILE A 191 -6.62 -1.36 4.75
C ILE A 191 -5.12 -1.28 4.46
N THR A 192 -4.33 -2.25 4.92
CA THR A 192 -2.88 -2.30 4.69
C THR A 192 -2.54 -2.41 3.22
N ILE A 193 -3.29 -3.21 2.44
CA ILE A 193 -3.09 -3.31 0.99
C ILE A 193 -3.41 -1.97 0.32
N SER A 194 -4.49 -1.32 0.75
CA SER A 194 -4.92 -0.03 0.22
C SER A 194 -3.91 1.09 0.43
N GLY A 195 -3.16 1.08 1.55
CA GLY A 195 -2.12 2.06 1.87
C GLY A 195 -0.69 1.57 1.67
N ALA A 196 -0.48 0.54 0.85
CA ALA A 196 0.82 -0.10 0.62
C ALA A 196 1.75 0.72 -0.31
N ALA A 197 2.13 1.94 0.14
CA ALA A 197 2.82 2.94 -0.67
C ALA A 197 4.18 2.49 -1.28
N ILE A 198 4.88 1.55 -0.64
CA ILE A 198 6.14 0.98 -1.15
C ILE A 198 5.91 -0.46 -1.59
N ASN A 199 5.91 -0.69 -2.90
CA ASN A 199 5.76 -2.02 -3.46
C ASN A 199 6.62 -2.19 -4.72
N PRO A 200 7.06 -3.41 -5.10
CA PRO A 200 7.74 -3.60 -6.37
C PRO A 200 6.85 -3.29 -7.57
N MET A 201 5.53 -3.44 -7.42
CA MET A 201 4.55 -3.10 -8.45
C MET A 201 3.64 -1.99 -7.92
N MET A 202 3.72 -0.83 -8.55
CA MET A 202 3.11 0.43 -8.09
C MET A 202 2.25 1.04 -9.20
N GLY A 203 1.48 0.20 -9.90
CA GLY A 203 0.63 0.65 -11.01
C GLY A 203 1.43 1.44 -12.07
N ILE A 204 1.05 2.70 -12.26
CA ILE A 204 1.67 3.65 -13.21
C ILE A 204 3.16 3.89 -12.89
N TYR A 205 3.52 3.86 -11.61
CA TYR A 205 4.85 4.20 -11.11
C TYR A 205 5.82 3.00 -11.10
N THR A 206 5.43 1.86 -11.67
CA THR A 206 6.25 0.64 -11.68
C THR A 206 7.54 0.84 -12.49
N ASN A 207 8.68 0.89 -11.80
CA ASN A 207 10.01 0.94 -12.42
C ASN A 207 10.74 -0.39 -12.19
N ARG A 208 11.20 -1.05 -13.26
CA ARG A 208 11.81 -2.40 -13.21
C ARG A 208 13.06 -2.50 -12.32
N ILE A 209 13.91 -1.48 -12.29
CA ILE A 209 15.12 -1.48 -11.46
C ILE A 209 14.73 -1.35 -9.99
N LEU A 210 13.80 -0.44 -9.70
CA LEU A 210 13.28 -0.25 -8.35
C LEU A 210 12.47 -1.49 -7.90
N SER A 211 11.69 -2.11 -8.78
CA SER A 211 10.99 -3.38 -8.53
C SER A 211 11.97 -4.47 -8.14
N PHE A 212 13.09 -4.60 -8.86
CA PHE A 212 14.15 -5.55 -8.55
C PHE A 212 14.73 -5.26 -7.17
N LEU A 213 15.10 -4.00 -6.86
CA LEU A 213 15.70 -3.62 -5.58
C LEU A 213 14.74 -3.79 -4.40
N ILE A 214 13.49 -3.33 -4.48
CA ILE A 214 12.48 -3.50 -3.41
C ILE A 214 12.17 -5.00 -3.22
N THR A 215 12.05 -5.75 -4.33
CA THR A 215 11.88 -7.22 -4.24
C THR A 215 13.16 -7.93 -3.80
N LEU A 216 14.35 -7.31 -3.88
CA LEU A 216 15.61 -7.85 -3.36
C LEU A 216 15.90 -7.44 -1.92
N LEU A 217 15.24 -6.39 -1.40
CA LEU A 217 15.39 -5.90 -0.02
C LEU A 217 14.19 -6.21 0.92
N ASN A 218 13.07 -6.72 0.39
CA ASN A 218 11.85 -7.15 1.09
C ASN A 218 11.06 -6.01 1.72
N VAL A 219 11.33 -4.80 1.26
CA VAL A 219 10.68 -3.58 1.75
C VAL A 219 9.27 -3.44 1.15
N ARG A 220 8.65 -4.55 0.74
CA ARG A 220 7.39 -4.55 -0.01
C ARG A 220 6.18 -4.64 0.91
N LEU A 221 5.21 -3.79 0.62
CA LEU A 221 3.92 -3.71 1.31
C LEU A 221 2.77 -4.30 0.48
N GLY A 222 2.96 -4.61 -0.80
CA GLY A 222 1.91 -5.21 -1.61
C GLY A 222 1.66 -6.69 -1.32
N TYR A 223 0.54 -7.17 -1.85
CA TYR A 223 -0.09 -8.40 -1.39
C TYR A 223 -0.46 -9.30 -2.56
N TRP A 224 -0.24 -10.61 -2.39
CA TRP A 224 -0.68 -11.62 -3.34
C TRP A 224 -2.01 -12.20 -2.91
N ALA A 225 -3.10 -11.81 -3.58
CA ALA A 225 -4.45 -12.32 -3.33
C ALA A 225 -4.82 -13.42 -4.32
N ASP A 226 -5.79 -14.26 -3.97
CA ASP A 226 -6.39 -15.21 -4.91
C ASP A 226 -7.02 -14.49 -6.10
N ASN A 227 -6.93 -15.09 -7.28
CA ASN A 227 -7.52 -14.52 -8.49
C ASN A 227 -9.02 -14.88 -8.61
N PRO A 228 -9.93 -13.90 -8.57
CA PRO A 228 -11.38 -14.13 -8.69
C PRO A 228 -11.81 -14.91 -9.96
N LEU A 229 -11.03 -14.84 -11.05
CA LEU A 229 -11.34 -15.57 -12.30
C LEU A 229 -11.40 -17.08 -12.09
N PHE A 230 -10.63 -17.64 -11.16
CA PHE A 230 -10.62 -19.07 -10.89
C PHE A 230 -11.83 -19.55 -10.08
N TYR A 231 -12.55 -18.64 -9.43
CA TYR A 231 -13.84 -18.94 -8.79
C TYR A 231 -15.00 -18.95 -9.78
N LYS A 232 -14.91 -18.19 -10.86
CA LYS A 232 -15.94 -18.15 -11.92
C LYS A 232 -15.76 -19.23 -12.98
N LYS A 233 -14.55 -19.77 -13.15
CA LYS A 233 -14.28 -20.89 -14.08
C LYS A 233 -14.77 -22.21 -13.47
N ASN A 234 -15.60 -22.95 -14.20
CA ASN A 234 -16.13 -24.24 -13.76
C ASN A 234 -15.38 -25.46 -14.36
N ASN A 235 -14.11 -25.31 -14.71
CA ASN A 235 -13.30 -26.41 -15.23
C ASN A 235 -12.54 -27.14 -14.10
N PHE A 236 -12.13 -28.39 -14.36
CA PHE A 236 -11.42 -29.23 -13.41
C PHE A 236 -10.16 -28.54 -12.85
N LEU A 237 -9.38 -27.91 -13.73
CA LEU A 237 -8.19 -27.13 -13.36
C LEU A 237 -8.50 -26.00 -12.39
N ALA A 238 -9.60 -25.26 -12.56
CA ALA A 238 -10.01 -24.20 -11.63
C ALA A 238 -10.56 -24.75 -10.29
N ARG A 239 -11.17 -25.94 -10.29
CA ARG A 239 -11.57 -26.63 -9.05
C ARG A 239 -10.35 -27.10 -8.25
N LEU A 240 -9.39 -27.72 -8.94
CA LEU A 240 -8.13 -28.15 -8.35
C LEU A 240 -7.32 -26.94 -7.84
N ALA A 241 -7.22 -25.90 -8.65
CA ALA A 241 -6.63 -24.61 -8.27
C ALA A 241 -7.23 -24.03 -6.98
N ARG A 242 -8.57 -24.03 -6.83
CA ARG A 242 -9.25 -23.56 -5.61
C ARG A 242 -8.97 -24.43 -4.39
N LEU A 243 -8.94 -25.75 -4.57
CA LEU A 243 -8.55 -26.68 -3.50
C LEU A 243 -7.10 -26.46 -3.05
N LEU A 244 -6.22 -26.09 -3.97
CA LEU A 244 -4.82 -25.79 -3.72
C LEU A 244 -4.55 -24.33 -3.34
N SER A 245 -5.53 -23.41 -3.45
CA SER A 245 -5.30 -21.96 -3.23
C SER A 245 -5.41 -21.51 -1.77
N ASN A 246 -5.66 -22.43 -0.84
CA ASN A 246 -5.37 -22.17 0.57
C ASN A 246 -3.91 -21.70 0.68
N ASP A 247 -3.65 -20.71 1.53
CA ASP A 247 -2.33 -20.08 1.68
C ASP A 247 -1.19 -21.03 2.13
N ASP A 248 -1.53 -22.30 2.35
CA ASP A 248 -0.68 -23.38 2.86
C ASP A 248 0.20 -24.05 1.78
N ILE A 249 -0.21 -24.07 0.50
CA ILE A 249 0.54 -24.77 -0.57
C ILE A 249 0.64 -23.92 -1.85
N VAL A 250 1.46 -22.88 -1.79
CA VAL A 250 1.76 -22.02 -2.94
C VAL A 250 3.26 -21.96 -3.14
N PHE A 251 3.75 -22.25 -4.35
CA PHE A 251 5.19 -22.10 -4.65
C PHE A 251 5.56 -20.62 -4.78
N TRP A 252 5.83 -19.99 -3.65
CA TRP A 252 6.09 -18.56 -3.53
C TRP A 252 7.34 -18.03 -4.26
N PRO A 253 8.44 -18.80 -4.43
CA PRO A 253 9.57 -18.36 -5.24
C PRO A 253 9.17 -17.96 -6.65
N TYR A 254 8.20 -18.65 -7.26
CA TYR A 254 7.67 -18.27 -8.57
C TYR A 254 7.06 -16.86 -8.56
N TYR A 255 6.19 -16.56 -7.59
CA TYR A 255 5.55 -15.24 -7.49
C TYR A 255 6.54 -14.12 -7.14
N ASN A 256 7.55 -14.40 -6.31
CA ASN A 256 8.62 -13.46 -6.02
C ASN A 256 9.45 -13.15 -7.27
N LEU A 257 9.88 -14.15 -8.03
CA LEU A 257 10.57 -13.93 -9.31
C LEU A 257 9.73 -13.07 -10.27
N MET A 258 8.43 -13.32 -10.32
CA MET A 258 7.53 -12.51 -11.14
C MET A 258 7.42 -11.06 -10.66
N SER A 259 7.42 -10.83 -9.35
CA SER A 259 7.52 -9.50 -8.75
C SER A 259 8.84 -8.81 -9.12
N MET A 260 9.98 -9.52 -9.02
CA MET A 260 11.31 -8.99 -9.36
C MET A 260 11.38 -8.46 -10.79
N PHE A 261 10.74 -9.17 -11.73
CA PHE A 261 10.70 -8.78 -13.14
C PHE A 261 9.49 -7.92 -13.52
N GLY A 262 8.64 -7.52 -12.56
CA GLY A 262 7.43 -6.73 -12.81
C GLY A 262 6.43 -7.42 -13.75
N LYS A 263 6.37 -8.76 -13.74
CA LYS A 263 5.56 -9.59 -14.64
C LYS A 263 4.31 -10.11 -13.93
N ALA A 264 3.38 -9.25 -13.54
CA ALA A 264 2.07 -9.69 -13.06
C ALA A 264 1.08 -9.88 -14.21
N THR A 265 0.28 -10.94 -14.13
CA THR A 265 -0.63 -11.39 -15.20
C THR A 265 -1.94 -11.92 -14.63
N LEU A 266 -3.00 -11.92 -15.44
CA LEU A 266 -4.36 -12.36 -15.03
C LEU A 266 -4.59 -13.87 -15.15
N ASP A 267 -3.66 -14.62 -15.73
CA ASP A 267 -3.75 -16.06 -15.99
C ASP A 267 -3.29 -16.94 -14.81
N ARG A 268 -2.87 -16.33 -13.70
CA ARG A 268 -2.29 -17.01 -12.54
C ARG A 268 -3.24 -17.16 -11.37
N LEU A 269 -2.93 -18.11 -10.48
CA LEU A 269 -3.71 -18.39 -9.27
C LEU A 269 -3.75 -17.19 -8.31
N LYS A 270 -2.60 -16.52 -8.13
CA LYS A 270 -2.51 -15.30 -7.33
C LYS A 270 -2.32 -14.07 -8.23
N ILE A 271 -2.94 -12.97 -7.83
CA ILE A 271 -2.83 -11.63 -8.42
C ILE A 271 -2.10 -10.70 -7.44
N ASN A 272 -1.39 -9.71 -7.99
CA ASN A 272 -0.66 -8.74 -7.19
C ASN A 272 -1.50 -7.48 -6.97
N LEU A 273 -1.75 -7.16 -5.70
CA LEU A 273 -2.44 -5.96 -5.26
C LEU A 273 -1.44 -5.00 -4.59
N SER A 274 -1.62 -3.70 -4.81
CA SER A 274 -0.85 -2.62 -4.19
C SER A 274 -1.74 -1.43 -3.82
N ASP A 275 -1.12 -0.36 -3.30
CA ASP A 275 -1.78 0.87 -2.88
C ASP A 275 -2.77 1.41 -3.94
N GLY A 276 -3.95 1.86 -3.51
CA GLY A 276 -4.94 2.50 -4.39
C GLY A 276 -4.45 3.81 -5.00
N GLY A 277 -3.61 4.55 -4.27
CA GLY A 277 -2.98 5.80 -4.71
C GLY A 277 -2.03 5.64 -5.90
N HIS A 278 -1.62 4.42 -6.24
CA HIS A 278 -0.91 4.15 -7.50
C HIS A 278 -1.76 4.37 -8.77
N ILE A 279 -3.08 4.53 -8.60
CA ILE A 279 -4.01 4.95 -9.65
C ILE A 279 -4.62 6.32 -9.31
N GLU A 280 -5.24 6.41 -8.14
CA GLU A 280 -6.09 7.52 -7.72
C GLU A 280 -6.12 7.56 -6.17
N ASN A 281 -5.64 8.65 -5.58
CA ASN A 281 -5.33 8.75 -4.14
C ASN A 281 -6.55 9.12 -3.26
N LEU A 282 -7.61 9.68 -3.83
CA LEU A 282 -8.79 10.19 -3.11
C LEU A 282 -9.83 9.10 -2.81
N GLY A 283 -9.73 7.93 -3.45
CA GLY A 283 -10.59 6.78 -3.18
C GLY A 283 -12.05 6.94 -3.61
N ALA A 284 -12.41 8.05 -4.26
CA ALA A 284 -13.80 8.39 -4.59
C ALA A 284 -14.28 7.75 -5.90
N PHE A 285 -13.39 7.15 -6.68
CA PHE A 285 -13.70 6.62 -8.01
C PHE A 285 -14.81 5.55 -8.00
N GLU A 286 -14.84 4.68 -7.00
CA GLU A 286 -15.87 3.64 -6.86
C GLU A 286 -17.24 4.19 -6.44
N LEU A 287 -17.29 5.37 -5.80
CA LEU A 287 -18.53 6.09 -5.52
C LEU A 287 -19.10 6.71 -6.80
N LEU A 288 -18.24 7.29 -7.64
CA LEU A 288 -18.66 7.79 -8.96
C LEU A 288 -19.21 6.67 -9.85
N ARG A 289 -18.58 5.49 -9.83
CA ARG A 289 -19.08 4.31 -10.57
C ARG A 289 -20.50 3.90 -10.14
N ARG A 290 -20.87 4.16 -8.89
CA ARG A 290 -22.20 3.88 -8.30
C ARG A 290 -23.18 5.04 -8.46
N GLU A 291 -22.75 6.12 -9.11
CA GLU A 291 -23.56 7.30 -9.39
C GLU A 291 -24.18 7.90 -8.12
N CYS A 292 -23.39 8.00 -7.05
CA CYS A 292 -23.81 8.54 -5.76
C CYS A 292 -24.33 9.99 -5.89
N GLY A 293 -25.43 10.30 -5.21
CA GLY A 293 -26.02 11.65 -5.24
C GLY A 293 -25.19 12.70 -4.50
N LEU A 294 -24.40 12.26 -3.51
CA LEU A 294 -23.44 13.07 -2.77
C LEU A 294 -22.14 12.27 -2.67
N VAL A 295 -21.02 12.91 -2.98
CA VAL A 295 -19.67 12.36 -2.83
C VAL A 295 -18.87 13.35 -1.98
N LEU A 296 -18.52 12.96 -0.76
CA LEU A 296 -17.63 13.70 0.10
C LEU A 296 -16.21 13.13 -0.06
N VAL A 297 -15.28 13.98 -0.44
CA VAL A 297 -13.87 13.64 -0.64
C VAL A 297 -13.05 14.39 0.40
N VAL A 298 -12.30 13.66 1.21
CA VAL A 298 -11.37 14.22 2.18
C VAL A 298 -9.96 13.97 1.68
N ASP A 299 -9.32 15.04 1.20
CA ASP A 299 -7.95 15.02 0.73
C ASP A 299 -7.00 15.44 1.87
N ALA A 300 -6.32 14.46 2.42
CA ALA A 300 -5.24 14.61 3.40
C ALA A 300 -3.85 14.35 2.78
N GLY A 301 -3.74 14.37 1.44
CA GLY A 301 -2.47 14.23 0.73
C GLY A 301 -1.60 15.48 0.85
N VAL A 302 -0.28 15.31 0.75
CA VAL A 302 0.67 16.43 0.83
C VAL A 302 0.60 17.27 -0.44
N ASP A 303 0.30 18.55 -0.27
CA ASP A 303 0.19 19.52 -1.37
C ASP A 303 0.61 20.93 -0.90
N LYS A 304 1.92 21.11 -0.70
CA LYS A 304 2.49 22.36 -0.15
C LYS A 304 2.10 23.61 -0.95
N ASP A 305 2.00 23.46 -2.27
CA ASP A 305 1.75 24.57 -3.20
C ASP A 305 0.27 24.70 -3.61
N TYR A 306 -0.61 23.85 -3.07
CA TYR A 306 -2.03 23.79 -3.40
C TYR A 306 -2.24 23.68 -4.92
N GLN A 307 -1.55 22.72 -5.55
CA GLN A 307 -1.67 22.41 -6.96
C GLN A 307 -2.83 21.46 -7.25
N PHE A 308 -3.37 20.79 -6.23
CA PHE A 308 -4.50 19.86 -6.31
C PHE A 308 -4.26 18.76 -7.35
N GLU A 309 -3.04 18.21 -7.42
CA GLU A 309 -2.64 17.24 -8.44
C GLU A 309 -3.45 15.94 -8.35
N ASP A 310 -3.65 15.42 -7.15
CA ASP A 310 -4.47 14.22 -6.90
C ASP A 310 -5.92 14.45 -7.38
N PHE A 311 -6.48 15.62 -7.07
CA PHE A 311 -7.81 16.00 -7.52
C PHE A 311 -7.90 16.13 -9.05
N LYS A 312 -6.92 16.77 -9.68
CA LYS A 312 -6.85 16.90 -11.14
C LYS A 312 -6.75 15.53 -11.82
N ASN A 313 -5.93 14.63 -11.29
CA ASN A 313 -5.84 13.24 -11.77
C ASN A 313 -7.17 12.50 -11.60
N PHE A 314 -7.83 12.65 -10.45
CA PHE A 314 -9.17 12.09 -10.19
C PHE A 314 -10.21 12.57 -11.21
N VAL A 315 -10.32 13.88 -11.45
CA VAL A 315 -11.27 14.46 -12.43
C VAL A 315 -10.96 14.01 -13.86
N LEU A 316 -9.68 13.99 -14.25
CA LEU A 316 -9.24 13.51 -15.56
C LEU A 316 -9.67 12.06 -15.78
N ARG A 317 -9.49 11.20 -14.78
CA ARG A 317 -9.89 9.79 -14.83
C ARG A 317 -11.40 9.61 -14.84
N ALA A 318 -12.12 10.34 -13.99
CA ALA A 318 -13.58 10.32 -13.95
C ALA A 318 -14.17 10.65 -15.34
N THR A 319 -13.64 11.67 -15.99
CA THR A 319 -14.01 12.05 -17.36
C THR A 319 -13.67 10.95 -18.36
N ASN A 320 -12.41 10.50 -18.41
CA ASN A 320 -11.92 9.59 -19.45
C ASN A 320 -12.45 8.15 -19.32
N GLU A 321 -12.62 7.65 -18.09
CA GLU A 321 -12.98 6.24 -17.86
C GLU A 321 -14.48 6.04 -17.57
N LEU A 322 -15.14 7.01 -16.92
CA LEU A 322 -16.56 6.92 -16.56
C LEU A 322 -17.46 7.84 -17.38
N GLY A 323 -16.91 8.83 -18.09
CA GLY A 323 -17.70 9.87 -18.77
C GLY A 323 -18.43 10.76 -17.76
N VAL A 324 -17.83 10.99 -16.60
CA VAL A 324 -18.39 11.84 -15.54
C VAL A 324 -17.73 13.21 -15.60
N GLU A 325 -18.54 14.27 -15.67
CA GLU A 325 -18.07 15.65 -15.65
C GLU A 325 -18.19 16.22 -14.24
N ILE A 326 -17.11 16.84 -13.75
CA ILE A 326 -17.06 17.52 -12.45
C ILE A 326 -16.75 18.99 -12.71
N SER A 327 -17.59 19.89 -12.21
CA SER A 327 -17.43 21.33 -12.38
C SER A 327 -17.65 22.10 -11.09
N PHE A 328 -16.98 23.24 -10.97
CA PHE A 328 -17.11 24.17 -9.84
C PHE A 328 -17.58 25.52 -10.37
N ASP A 329 -18.51 26.14 -9.66
CA ASP A 329 -18.92 27.52 -9.93
C ASP A 329 -17.77 28.49 -9.54
N GLU A 330 -17.81 29.74 -10.03
CA GLU A 330 -16.70 30.70 -9.87
C GLU A 330 -16.33 31.01 -8.41
N ASP A 331 -17.30 30.92 -7.50
CA ASP A 331 -17.14 31.12 -6.06
C ASP A 331 -16.72 29.84 -5.31
N GLU A 332 -16.72 28.69 -5.99
CA GLU A 332 -16.35 27.37 -5.46
C GLU A 332 -15.05 26.82 -6.09
N LYS A 333 -14.35 27.60 -6.91
CA LYS A 333 -13.06 27.18 -7.46
C LYS A 333 -12.04 26.93 -6.35
N LEU A 334 -11.37 25.77 -6.41
CA LEU A 334 -10.42 25.30 -5.40
C LEU A 334 -9.32 26.33 -5.12
N GLU A 335 -8.77 26.95 -6.17
CA GLU A 335 -7.71 27.94 -6.09
C GLU A 335 -8.15 29.27 -5.46
N LYS A 336 -9.46 29.57 -5.43
CA LYS A 336 -10.00 30.79 -4.83
C LYS A 336 -10.43 30.59 -3.38
N VAL A 337 -10.87 29.38 -3.04
CA VAL A 337 -11.48 29.06 -1.76
C VAL A 337 -10.49 28.44 -0.80
N ILE A 338 -9.74 27.43 -1.27
CA ILE A 338 -8.89 26.57 -0.44
C ILE A 338 -7.44 27.04 -0.49
N LYS A 339 -6.91 27.46 -1.64
CA LYS A 339 -5.52 27.92 -1.71
C LYS A 339 -5.32 29.16 -0.83
N PRO A 340 -4.35 29.15 0.10
CA PRO A 340 -4.09 30.30 0.96
C PRO A 340 -3.73 31.55 0.15
N SER A 341 -4.23 32.71 0.59
CA SER A 341 -3.84 33.98 -0.02
C SER A 341 -2.36 34.27 0.27
N PRO A 342 -1.57 34.73 -0.72
CA PRO A 342 -0.18 35.16 -0.49
C PRO A 342 -0.04 36.23 0.60
N SER A 343 -1.10 37.03 0.83
CA SER A 343 -1.10 38.10 1.83
C SER A 343 -1.45 37.66 3.25
N GLU A 344 -2.22 36.59 3.40
CA GLU A 344 -2.77 36.17 4.70
C GLU A 344 -2.24 34.81 5.17
N ALA A 345 -1.62 34.02 4.31
CA ALA A 345 -1.16 32.65 4.58
C ALA A 345 -2.27 31.68 5.08
N PHE A 346 -3.54 32.10 5.05
CA PHE A 346 -4.70 31.30 5.40
C PHE A 346 -5.65 31.12 4.20
N SER A 347 -6.32 29.99 4.18
CA SER A 347 -7.43 29.66 3.29
C SER A 347 -8.70 30.39 3.72
N LYS A 348 -9.60 30.66 2.76
CA LYS A 348 -10.94 31.19 3.09
C LYS A 348 -11.80 30.11 3.72
N ARG A 349 -11.77 28.90 3.15
CA ARG A 349 -12.45 27.71 3.66
C ARG A 349 -11.60 26.46 3.41
N ASN A 350 -11.93 25.38 4.11
CA ASN A 350 -11.28 24.08 3.99
C ASN A 350 -11.92 23.17 2.95
N PHE A 351 -13.05 23.58 2.38
CA PHE A 351 -13.78 22.77 1.42
C PHE A 351 -14.35 23.62 0.29
N ALA A 352 -14.70 22.94 -0.80
CA ALA A 352 -15.37 23.49 -1.97
C ALA A 352 -16.46 22.54 -2.46
N VAL A 353 -17.51 23.11 -3.04
CA VAL A 353 -18.66 22.34 -3.52
C VAL A 353 -18.74 22.39 -5.05
N GLY A 354 -18.68 21.22 -5.66
CA GLY A 354 -18.80 21.01 -7.10
C GLY A 354 -20.07 20.26 -7.49
N LYS A 355 -20.41 20.32 -8.77
CA LYS A 355 -21.50 19.57 -9.41
C LYS A 355 -20.90 18.36 -10.14
N ILE A 356 -21.57 17.23 -10.02
CA ILE A 356 -21.24 15.99 -10.74
C ILE A 356 -22.34 15.78 -11.78
N LYS A 357 -21.96 15.56 -13.04
CA LYS A 357 -22.87 15.14 -14.10
C LYS A 357 -22.47 13.75 -14.58
N TYR A 358 -23.32 12.78 -14.30
CA TYR A 358 -23.12 11.40 -14.71
C TYR A 358 -23.54 11.19 -16.17
N LYS A 359 -23.00 10.15 -16.80
CA LYS A 359 -23.24 9.81 -18.20
C LYS A 359 -24.72 9.57 -18.54
N ASN A 360 -25.51 9.09 -17.59
CA ASN A 360 -26.94 8.86 -17.75
C ASN A 360 -27.79 10.14 -17.57
N GLY A 361 -27.16 11.30 -17.38
CA GLY A 361 -27.83 12.58 -17.12
C GLY A 361 -28.20 12.80 -15.65
N LYS A 362 -27.94 11.84 -14.75
CA LYS A 362 -28.11 12.04 -13.31
C LYS A 362 -27.11 13.09 -12.82
N GLU A 363 -27.56 13.91 -11.88
CA GLU A 363 -26.71 14.90 -11.20
C GLU A 363 -26.38 14.44 -9.78
N GLY A 364 -25.16 14.74 -9.36
CA GLY A 364 -24.67 14.57 -7.99
C GLY A 364 -23.96 15.82 -7.50
N ILE A 365 -23.58 15.82 -6.23
CA ILE A 365 -22.81 16.89 -5.60
C ILE A 365 -21.47 16.31 -5.14
N LEU A 366 -20.39 17.02 -5.42
CA LEU A 366 -19.06 16.74 -4.90
C LEU A 366 -18.75 17.76 -3.81
N VAL A 367 -18.41 17.29 -2.61
CA VAL A 367 -17.80 18.12 -1.58
C VAL A 367 -16.35 17.70 -1.48
N TYR A 368 -15.44 18.59 -1.84
CA TYR A 368 -14.01 18.36 -1.74
C TYR A 368 -13.45 19.13 -0.55
N VAL A 369 -12.92 18.40 0.42
CA VAL A 369 -12.32 18.91 1.66
C VAL A 369 -10.81 18.72 1.54
N LYS A 370 -10.02 19.75 1.85
CA LYS A 370 -8.56 19.69 1.88
C LYS A 370 -8.06 20.13 3.25
N THR A 371 -6.99 19.47 3.72
CA THR A 371 -6.24 19.94 4.88
C THR A 371 -5.64 21.32 4.60
N SER A 372 -6.17 22.34 5.26
CA SER A 372 -5.69 23.72 5.15
C SER A 372 -5.99 24.50 6.44
N LEU A 373 -5.39 25.67 6.61
CA LEU A 373 -5.59 26.50 7.80
C LEU A 373 -6.45 27.71 7.44
N THR A 374 -7.47 28.01 8.25
CA THR A 374 -8.35 29.16 8.06
C THR A 374 -8.10 30.25 9.11
N ARG A 375 -8.44 31.50 8.77
CA ARG A 375 -8.23 32.65 9.66
C ARG A 375 -9.16 32.64 10.87
N ASP A 376 -10.38 32.17 10.69
CA ASP A 376 -11.36 32.09 11.76
C ASP A 376 -10.88 31.18 12.90
N ALA A 377 -10.24 30.05 12.56
CA ALA A 377 -9.57 29.17 13.51
C ALA A 377 -8.52 29.91 14.35
N PHE A 378 -7.69 30.74 13.70
CA PHE A 378 -6.70 31.56 14.39
C PHE A 378 -7.35 32.55 15.37
N SER A 379 -8.45 33.19 14.97
CA SER A 379 -9.14 34.20 15.77
C SER A 379 -9.93 33.64 16.97
N GLU A 380 -10.54 32.46 16.81
CA GLU A 380 -11.23 31.76 17.90
C GLU A 380 -10.22 31.22 18.91
N GLU A 381 -9.08 30.74 18.43
CA GLU A 381 -8.04 30.22 19.29
C GLU A 381 -7.35 31.32 20.12
N GLU A 382 -7.08 32.50 19.55
CA GLU A 382 -6.55 33.64 20.34
C GLU A 382 -7.49 33.98 21.53
N LYS A 383 -8.80 33.82 21.36
CA LYS A 383 -9.78 34.00 22.44
C LYS A 383 -9.75 32.87 23.46
N ILE A 384 -9.42 31.64 23.05
CA ILE A 384 -9.37 30.44 23.91
C ILE A 384 -8.03 30.29 24.64
N LYS A 385 -6.91 30.74 24.07
CA LYS A 385 -5.57 30.74 24.71
C LYS A 385 -5.54 31.49 26.04
N GLY A 386 -6.43 32.46 26.22
CA GLY A 386 -6.63 33.11 27.53
C GLY A 386 -7.24 32.21 28.61
N LYS A 387 -7.76 31.01 28.26
CA LYS A 387 -8.53 30.12 29.14
C LYS A 387 -8.03 28.67 29.19
N SER A 388 -7.32 28.16 28.16
CA SER A 388 -6.82 26.78 28.09
C SER A 388 -5.29 26.71 28.18
N LYS A 389 -4.77 25.73 28.93
CA LYS A 389 -3.32 25.45 29.06
C LYS A 389 -2.77 24.44 28.05
N LYS A 390 -3.63 23.81 27.22
CA LYS A 390 -3.18 22.81 26.24
C LYS A 390 -2.69 23.49 24.95
N PRO A 391 -1.57 23.04 24.36
CA PRO A 391 -1.11 23.51 23.06
C PRO A 391 -2.11 23.12 21.96
N THR A 392 -2.23 23.94 20.94
CA THR A 392 -3.14 23.72 19.81
C THR A 392 -2.39 23.30 18.54
N TYR A 393 -3.11 22.91 17.50
CA TYR A 393 -2.50 22.65 16.19
C TYR A 393 -1.91 23.91 15.54
N LEU A 394 -2.36 25.13 15.92
CA LEU A 394 -1.72 26.37 15.48
C LEU A 394 -0.42 26.65 16.24
N ASP A 395 -0.32 26.26 17.51
CA ASP A 395 0.98 26.25 18.20
C ASP A 395 1.94 25.27 17.55
N TYR A 396 1.45 24.07 17.18
CA TYR A 396 2.25 23.11 16.41
C TYR A 396 2.74 23.73 15.09
N LYS A 397 1.87 24.37 14.31
CA LYS A 397 2.25 25.09 13.06
C LYS A 397 3.38 26.11 13.25
N ARG A 398 3.45 26.80 14.40
CA ARG A 398 4.53 27.80 14.66
C ARG A 398 5.91 27.16 14.73
N TYR A 399 6.00 25.93 15.22
CA TYR A 399 7.25 25.17 15.32
C TYR A 399 7.45 24.23 14.12
N HIS A 400 6.39 23.90 13.38
CA HIS A 400 6.38 22.99 12.24
C HIS A 400 5.83 23.69 10.99
N PRO A 401 6.65 24.46 10.25
CA PRO A 401 6.19 25.31 9.16
C PRO A 401 5.63 24.54 7.96
N ASP A 402 5.93 23.25 7.82
CA ASP A 402 5.38 22.40 6.76
C ASP A 402 3.95 21.91 7.05
N PHE A 403 3.48 21.93 8.30
CA PHE A 403 2.13 21.51 8.66
C PHE A 403 1.06 22.35 7.93
N PRO A 404 -0.06 21.79 7.43
CA PRO A 404 -0.49 20.39 7.48
C PRO A 404 -0.06 19.57 6.24
N HIS A 405 1.04 19.94 5.59
CA HIS A 405 1.60 19.30 4.39
C HIS A 405 3.00 18.74 4.67
N GLU A 406 3.19 18.14 5.84
CA GLU A 406 4.44 17.46 6.20
C GLU A 406 4.63 16.21 5.33
N SER A 407 5.89 15.85 5.05
CA SER A 407 6.23 14.79 4.08
C SER A 407 5.62 13.42 4.42
N THR A 408 5.03 12.76 3.43
CA THR A 408 4.51 11.38 3.56
C THR A 408 5.59 10.30 3.73
N LEU A 409 6.87 10.67 3.64
CA LEU A 409 7.98 9.78 3.98
C LEU A 409 8.03 9.47 5.48
N ASP A 410 7.50 10.37 6.32
CA ASP A 410 7.28 10.09 7.72
C ASP A 410 5.90 9.47 7.92
N GLN A 411 5.88 8.19 8.31
CA GLN A 411 4.67 7.45 8.61
C GLN A 411 4.56 7.10 10.11
N SER A 412 5.45 7.65 10.94
CA SER A 412 5.53 7.34 12.39
C SER A 412 5.41 8.62 13.20
N PHE A 413 4.19 9.15 13.26
CA PHE A 413 3.91 10.39 13.97
C PHE A 413 4.19 10.26 15.46
N ASP A 414 4.80 11.30 16.02
CA ASP A 414 4.86 11.47 17.47
C ASP A 414 3.48 11.90 18.03
N PRO A 415 3.25 11.80 19.35
CA PRO A 415 1.95 12.15 19.92
C PRO A 415 1.49 13.59 19.66
N LEU A 416 2.41 14.56 19.58
CA LEU A 416 2.06 15.97 19.34
C LEU A 416 1.63 16.17 17.89
N GLN A 417 2.35 15.58 16.94
CA GLN A 417 1.99 15.60 15.53
C GLN A 417 0.63 14.94 15.31
N TRP A 418 0.38 13.77 15.92
CA TRP A 418 -0.90 13.08 15.83
C TRP A 418 -2.05 13.93 16.38
N GLU A 419 -1.91 14.47 17.60
CA GLU A 419 -2.92 15.34 18.23
C GLU A 419 -3.19 16.58 17.36
N ALA A 420 -2.16 17.18 16.74
CA ALA A 420 -2.32 18.33 15.86
C ALA A 420 -3.15 18.02 14.60
N TYR A 421 -2.92 16.89 13.92
CA TYR A 421 -3.74 16.49 12.76
C TYR A 421 -5.16 16.09 13.17
N GLU A 422 -5.32 15.41 14.30
CA GLU A 422 -6.63 15.04 14.85
C GLU A 422 -7.47 16.30 15.15
N MET A 423 -6.89 17.27 15.87
CA MET A 423 -7.53 18.55 16.17
C MET A 423 -7.89 19.34 14.90
N LEU A 424 -6.98 19.38 13.91
CA LEU A 424 -7.25 20.04 12.63
C LEU A 424 -8.42 19.37 11.89
N GLY A 425 -8.46 18.03 11.85
CA GLY A 425 -9.55 17.29 11.24
C GLY A 425 -10.89 17.55 11.92
N GLU A 426 -10.91 17.61 13.26
CA GLU A 426 -12.10 17.93 14.03
C GLU A 426 -12.59 19.37 13.77
N ASP A 427 -11.69 20.35 13.71
CA ASP A 427 -12.02 21.75 13.40
C ASP A 427 -12.61 21.88 11.98
N ILE A 428 -11.98 21.25 10.98
CA ILE A 428 -12.49 21.23 9.60
C ILE A 428 -13.90 20.62 9.55
N ALA A 429 -14.12 19.50 10.24
CA ALA A 429 -15.42 18.83 10.27
C ALA A 429 -16.49 19.71 10.94
N LYS A 430 -16.18 20.33 12.08
CA LYS A 430 -17.10 21.26 12.77
C LYS A 430 -17.48 22.45 11.90
N ARG A 431 -16.50 23.08 11.24
CA ARG A 431 -16.73 24.20 10.31
C ARG A 431 -17.59 23.79 9.14
N PHE A 432 -17.28 22.64 8.53
CA PHE A 432 -18.08 22.10 7.44
C PHE A 432 -19.54 21.90 7.88
N LEU A 433 -19.78 21.21 8.99
CA LEU A 433 -21.14 21.00 9.50
C LEU A 433 -21.86 22.32 9.80
N HIS A 434 -21.19 23.26 10.46
CA HIS A 434 -21.75 24.57 10.77
C HIS A 434 -22.17 25.34 9.50
N GLU A 435 -21.34 25.32 8.45
CA GLU A 435 -21.63 26.01 7.20
C GLU A 435 -22.77 25.33 6.43
N ILE A 436 -22.82 24.00 6.39
CA ILE A 436 -23.89 23.23 5.75
C ILE A 436 -25.23 23.41 6.48
N GLU A 437 -25.23 23.53 7.81
CA GLU A 437 -26.45 23.66 8.60
C GLU A 437 -27.10 25.05 8.49
N ASN A 438 -26.27 26.10 8.40
CA ASN A 438 -26.69 27.50 8.51
C ASN A 438 -26.76 28.25 7.16
N ASN A 439 -26.17 27.71 6.10
CA ASN A 439 -26.20 28.35 4.78
C ASN A 439 -27.26 27.72 3.86
N PRO A 440 -28.31 28.47 3.45
CA PRO A 440 -29.34 27.97 2.54
C PRO A 440 -28.79 27.44 1.20
N LYS A 441 -27.62 27.93 0.76
CA LYS A 441 -26.93 27.42 -0.44
C LYS A 441 -26.72 25.90 -0.40
N TYR A 442 -26.56 25.32 0.78
CA TYR A 442 -26.20 23.92 0.97
C TYR A 442 -27.35 23.03 1.47
N GLU A 443 -28.59 23.50 1.37
CA GLU A 443 -29.78 22.77 1.82
C GLU A 443 -29.88 21.35 1.21
N LYS A 444 -29.54 21.20 -0.08
CA LYS A 444 -29.52 19.89 -0.74
C LYS A 444 -28.48 18.94 -0.16
N ILE A 445 -27.33 19.45 0.30
CA ILE A 445 -26.28 18.64 0.96
C ILE A 445 -26.74 18.23 2.35
N LYS A 446 -27.28 19.19 3.13
CA LYS A 446 -27.86 18.94 4.45
C LYS A 446 -28.90 17.81 4.40
N ASN A 447 -29.82 17.89 3.45
CA ASN A 447 -30.87 16.89 3.23
C ASN A 447 -30.34 15.52 2.79
N LEU A 448 -29.11 15.42 2.28
CA LEU A 448 -28.50 14.14 1.88
C LEU A 448 -27.61 13.56 2.99
N LEU A 449 -27.06 14.38 3.88
CA LEU A 449 -26.22 13.94 5.01
C LEU A 449 -27.02 13.45 6.21
N PHE A 450 -28.14 14.11 6.53
CA PHE A 450 -28.90 13.88 7.76
C PHE A 450 -30.24 13.15 7.57
N LYS A 451 -30.46 12.60 6.38
CA LYS A 451 -31.66 11.83 6.03
C LYS A 451 -31.34 10.35 6.04
#